data_AF-A0A9E5DX61-F1
#
_entry.id   AF-A0A9E5DX61-F1
#
_cell.length_a   1.000
_cell.length_b   1.000
_cell.length_c   1.000
_cell.angle_alpha   90.00
_cell.angle_beta   90.00
_cell.angle_gamma   90.00
#
_symmetry.space_group_name_H-M   'P 1'
#
loop_
_entity.id
_entity.type
_entity.pdbx_description
1 polymer ?
#
loop_
_entity_poly.entity_id
_entity_poly.type
_entity_poly.pdbx_seq_one_letter_code
_entity_poly.pdbx_strand_id
1 'polypeptide(L)'
;MRKPHLLFPVCRTLTVAAATWIAAALASPAAMAADRQPWKAISLDCMATFAAPDKADEAKLFTCADGFAAEAVLESLTANDKTAAEKGLRHLYDKGSDKSAKTARLGLQRLGINLPFRAARPAGEKATATPDRAKYDPPEAKDADKKAAEKLYKDGLALLKKKKWKEGVAILTKGLEKNPRSEKILYNMACGEANLPGDKKPCWTNLQHLSDLGSDYAAELLIKARTDADYEGVREEADFKRMTGYMRVQVVNTVGDVGDPGVENILKLFDKLGHRKPDKKDDESAPQPAPTIQFKAHAKAQVAVIAELLNDQETKLDPIQMGDSKYDMVIRWGTKIDEKGKPINLGPDTADEAMAGARKKQNKALAQPEQAIGKVNKVIDTPNRVISEAGKMKDRVLGVGDKAKGAADKVKDLGSIGDKAKDAVKIKGL
;
A
#
# COMPACT_ATOMS: atom_id res chain seq x y z
N MET A 1 38.53 -3.59 57.21
CA MET A 1 37.65 -3.25 56.07
C MET A 1 36.89 -4.50 55.63
N ARG A 2 35.64 -4.66 56.08
CA ARG A 2 34.77 -5.78 55.73
C ARG A 2 33.55 -5.23 54.99
N LYS A 3 33.26 -5.78 53.80
CA LYS A 3 32.10 -5.43 52.97
C LYS A 3 30.82 -6.04 53.55
N PRO A 4 29.66 -5.36 53.50
CA PRO A 4 28.38 -5.98 53.79
C PRO A 4 27.76 -6.61 52.55
N HIS A 5 27.28 -7.84 52.70
CA HIS A 5 26.39 -8.52 51.78
C HIS A 5 24.95 -8.04 51.98
N LEU A 6 24.30 -7.57 50.91
CA LEU A 6 22.87 -7.32 50.87
C LEU A 6 22.16 -8.58 50.35
N LEU A 7 21.32 -9.15 51.22
CA LEU A 7 20.38 -10.23 50.94
C LEU A 7 19.14 -9.65 50.26
N PHE A 8 18.79 -10.15 49.07
CA PHE A 8 17.46 -9.98 48.47
C PHE A 8 16.58 -11.19 48.82
N PRO A 9 15.32 -11.00 49.28
CA PRO A 9 14.42 -12.11 49.53
C PRO A 9 13.80 -12.63 48.22
N VAL A 10 13.89 -13.95 48.07
CA VAL A 10 13.24 -14.75 47.03
C VAL A 10 11.72 -14.74 47.27
N CYS A 11 10.97 -14.16 46.35
CA CYS A 11 9.51 -14.21 46.35
C CYS A 11 9.07 -15.58 45.80
N ARG A 12 8.60 -16.46 46.69
CA ARG A 12 7.97 -17.75 46.35
C ARG A 12 6.70 -17.51 45.53
N THR A 13 6.69 -17.96 44.29
CA THR A 13 5.48 -18.12 43.47
C THR A 13 4.67 -19.31 43.98
N LEU A 14 3.47 -19.02 44.48
CA LEU A 14 2.40 -20.01 44.68
C LEU A 14 1.77 -20.35 43.33
N THR A 15 1.89 -21.61 42.91
CA THR A 15 1.14 -22.19 41.81
C THR A 15 -0.26 -22.54 42.31
N VAL A 16 -1.26 -21.71 41.99
CA VAL A 16 -2.67 -22.08 42.12
C VAL A 16 -3.12 -22.66 40.79
N ALA A 17 -3.41 -23.97 40.79
CA ALA A 17 -4.03 -24.67 39.69
C ALA A 17 -5.50 -24.21 39.57
N ALA A 18 -5.77 -23.33 38.61
CA ALA A 18 -7.13 -23.00 38.19
C ALA A 18 -7.49 -23.84 36.96
N ALA A 19 -8.21 -24.94 37.19
CA ALA A 19 -8.89 -25.67 36.13
C ALA A 19 -10.07 -24.82 35.63
N THR A 20 -9.89 -24.17 34.48
CA THR A 20 -10.97 -23.44 33.80
C THR A 20 -11.38 -24.21 32.56
N TRP A 21 -12.64 -24.62 32.52
CA TRP A 21 -13.31 -25.17 31.36
C TRP A 21 -13.30 -24.15 30.22
N ILE A 22 -12.53 -24.41 29.17
CA ILE A 22 -12.66 -23.70 27.90
C ILE A 22 -13.66 -24.48 27.06
N ALA A 23 -14.92 -24.04 27.09
CA ALA A 23 -15.86 -24.37 26.03
C ALA A 23 -15.38 -23.65 24.77
N ALA A 24 -14.86 -24.42 23.81
CA ALA A 24 -14.45 -23.94 22.50
C ALA A 24 -15.69 -23.48 21.72
N ALA A 25 -15.96 -22.17 21.76
CA ALA A 25 -16.74 -21.53 20.72
C ALA A 25 -15.85 -21.44 19.46
N LEU A 26 -16.04 -22.41 18.55
CA LEU A 26 -15.54 -22.35 17.19
C LEU A 26 -16.26 -21.21 16.44
N ALA A 27 -15.80 -19.98 16.65
CA ALA A 27 -16.12 -18.88 15.76
C ALA A 27 -15.26 -19.03 14.50
N SER A 28 -15.88 -19.48 13.42
CA SER A 28 -15.30 -19.61 12.09
C SER A 28 -14.57 -18.32 11.67
N PRO A 29 -13.32 -18.39 11.17
CA PRO A 29 -12.65 -17.24 10.57
C PRO A 29 -13.20 -17.04 9.16
N ALA A 30 -14.40 -16.47 9.04
CA ALA A 30 -15.06 -16.19 7.76
C ALA A 30 -15.38 -14.70 7.55
N ALA A 31 -14.91 -13.81 8.43
CA ALA A 31 -15.11 -12.38 8.26
C ALA A 31 -13.81 -11.72 7.77
N MET A 32 -13.94 -10.86 6.76
CA MET A 32 -12.92 -9.94 6.23
C MET A 32 -11.99 -10.50 5.12
N ALA A 33 -12.55 -11.19 4.13
CA ALA A 33 -12.15 -10.89 2.75
C ALA A 33 -12.80 -9.55 2.39
N ALA A 34 -12.07 -8.59 1.83
CA ALA A 34 -12.66 -7.36 1.33
C ALA A 34 -13.86 -7.72 0.44
N ASP A 35 -15.01 -7.13 0.77
CA ASP A 35 -16.40 -7.58 0.55
C ASP A 35 -16.76 -7.90 -0.92
N ARG A 36 -16.12 -8.91 -1.52
CA ARG A 36 -16.68 -9.61 -2.67
C ARG A 36 -17.81 -10.44 -2.11
N GLN A 37 -18.98 -9.82 -2.07
CA GLN A 37 -20.21 -10.58 -1.97
C GLN A 37 -20.18 -11.59 -3.13
N PRO A 38 -20.34 -12.90 -2.85
CA PRO A 38 -20.30 -13.93 -3.89
C PRO A 38 -21.26 -13.53 -5.00
N TRP A 39 -20.96 -13.84 -6.27
CA TRP A 39 -21.79 -13.43 -7.41
C TRP A 39 -23.30 -13.58 -7.16
N LYS A 40 -23.71 -14.68 -6.52
CA LYS A 40 -25.09 -14.96 -6.13
C LYS A 40 -25.77 -13.87 -5.29
N ALA A 41 -25.02 -13.16 -4.45
CA ALA A 41 -25.52 -12.09 -3.59
C ALA A 41 -25.66 -10.75 -4.34
N ILE A 42 -24.87 -10.50 -5.39
CA ILE A 42 -24.87 -9.24 -6.14
C ILE A 42 -25.47 -9.36 -7.55
N SER A 43 -25.76 -10.57 -8.02
CA SER A 43 -26.12 -10.83 -9.43
C SER A 43 -27.35 -10.05 -9.87
N LEU A 44 -28.34 -9.88 -8.99
CA LEU A 44 -29.56 -9.14 -9.32
C LEU A 44 -29.29 -7.65 -9.59
N ASP A 45 -28.57 -6.98 -8.69
CA ASP A 45 -28.18 -5.57 -8.87
C ASP A 45 -27.22 -5.41 -10.07
N CYS A 46 -26.34 -6.39 -10.28
CA CYS A 46 -25.44 -6.39 -11.42
C CYS A 46 -26.15 -6.61 -12.76
N MET A 47 -27.19 -7.44 -12.84
CA MET A 47 -27.99 -7.58 -14.05
C MET A 47 -28.75 -6.28 -14.36
N ALA A 48 -29.29 -5.60 -13.35
CA ALA A 48 -29.92 -4.30 -13.54
C ALA A 48 -28.90 -3.25 -14.05
N THR A 49 -27.68 -3.27 -13.50
CA THR A 49 -26.57 -2.41 -13.93
C THR A 49 -26.16 -2.71 -15.38
N PHE A 50 -26.05 -3.98 -15.77
CA PHE A 50 -25.72 -4.37 -17.14
C PHE A 50 -26.85 -4.12 -18.15
N ALA A 51 -28.12 -4.13 -17.72
CA ALA A 51 -29.25 -3.82 -18.58
C ALA A 51 -29.28 -2.33 -19.00
N ALA A 52 -28.74 -1.44 -18.17
CA ALA A 52 -28.68 0.01 -18.41
C ALA A 52 -27.27 0.60 -18.17
N PRO A 53 -26.25 0.15 -18.94
CA PRO A 53 -24.86 0.48 -18.64
C PRO A 53 -24.53 1.95 -18.89
N ASP A 54 -25.25 2.62 -19.79
CA ASP A 54 -25.15 4.05 -20.06
C ASP A 54 -25.56 4.94 -18.89
N LYS A 55 -26.30 4.38 -17.91
CA LYS A 55 -26.76 5.08 -16.71
C LYS A 55 -25.94 4.73 -15.45
N ALA A 56 -25.05 3.76 -15.55
CA ALA A 56 -24.26 3.28 -14.44
C ALA A 56 -22.89 3.98 -14.40
N ASP A 57 -22.40 4.26 -13.19
CA ASP A 57 -21.01 4.66 -13.01
C ASP A 57 -20.06 3.53 -13.46
N GLU A 58 -18.95 3.88 -14.12
CA GLU A 58 -17.94 2.90 -14.58
C GLU A 58 -17.47 1.99 -13.44
N ALA A 59 -17.28 2.52 -12.22
CA ALA A 59 -16.85 1.73 -11.06
C ALA A 59 -17.87 0.66 -10.68
N LYS A 60 -19.18 0.96 -10.78
CA LYS A 60 -20.24 -0.02 -10.52
C LYS A 60 -20.26 -1.09 -11.62
N LEU A 61 -20.20 -0.68 -12.88
CA LEU A 61 -20.10 -1.60 -14.02
C LEU A 61 -18.85 -2.49 -13.93
N PHE A 62 -17.71 -1.92 -13.57
CA PHE A 62 -16.46 -2.63 -13.38
C PHE A 62 -16.59 -3.68 -12.28
N THR A 63 -17.16 -3.33 -11.13
CA THR A 63 -17.39 -4.26 -10.01
C THR A 63 -18.27 -5.43 -10.45
N CYS A 64 -19.35 -5.15 -11.17
CA CYS A 64 -20.23 -6.19 -11.72
C CYS A 64 -19.55 -7.04 -12.79
N ALA A 65 -18.75 -6.45 -13.67
CA ALA A 65 -17.97 -7.16 -14.69
C ALA A 65 -16.91 -8.07 -14.07
N ASP A 66 -16.21 -7.60 -13.04
CA ASP A 66 -15.21 -8.38 -12.30
C ASP A 66 -15.85 -9.58 -11.59
N GLY A 67 -16.97 -9.36 -10.89
CA GLY A 67 -17.74 -10.43 -10.27
C GLY A 67 -18.28 -11.44 -11.29
N PHE A 68 -18.82 -10.97 -12.40
CA PHE A 68 -19.30 -11.83 -13.49
C PHE A 68 -18.17 -12.66 -14.09
N ALA A 69 -17.04 -12.02 -14.43
CA ALA A 69 -15.90 -12.68 -15.05
C ALA A 69 -15.23 -13.69 -14.13
N ALA A 70 -15.29 -13.51 -12.81
CA ALA A 70 -14.73 -14.44 -11.83
C ALA A 70 -15.70 -15.60 -11.51
N GLU A 71 -16.97 -15.32 -11.24
CA GLU A 71 -17.81 -16.26 -10.47
C GLU A 71 -19.14 -16.65 -11.14
N ALA A 72 -19.54 -16.05 -12.27
CA ALA A 72 -20.87 -16.30 -12.83
C ALA A 72 -21.06 -17.74 -13.37
N VAL A 73 -22.06 -18.46 -12.85
CA VAL A 73 -22.46 -19.79 -13.36
C VAL A 73 -23.35 -19.61 -14.59
N LEU A 74 -22.82 -19.84 -15.79
CA LEU A 74 -23.48 -19.48 -17.05
C LEU A 74 -24.74 -20.27 -17.34
N GLU A 75 -24.82 -21.48 -16.81
CA GLU A 75 -25.95 -22.40 -16.91
C GLU A 75 -27.17 -21.89 -16.13
N SER A 76 -26.93 -21.04 -15.11
CA SER A 76 -28.00 -20.44 -14.29
C SER A 76 -28.57 -19.15 -14.89
N LEU A 77 -27.95 -18.60 -15.93
CA LEU A 77 -28.36 -17.33 -16.54
C LEU A 77 -29.48 -17.56 -17.56
N THR A 78 -30.56 -16.79 -17.44
CA THR A 78 -31.60 -16.76 -18.48
C THR A 78 -31.08 -16.12 -19.77
N ALA A 79 -31.80 -16.27 -20.87
CA ALA A 79 -31.46 -15.59 -22.14
C ALA A 79 -31.42 -14.05 -21.97
N ASN A 80 -32.33 -13.50 -21.14
CA ASN A 80 -32.37 -12.08 -20.83
C ASN A 80 -31.14 -11.64 -20.01
N ASP A 81 -30.71 -12.44 -19.03
CA ASP A 81 -29.51 -12.16 -18.24
C ASP A 81 -28.25 -12.18 -19.09
N LYS A 82 -28.11 -13.15 -20.00
CA LYS A 82 -26.98 -13.23 -20.95
C LYS A 82 -26.95 -12.00 -21.85
N THR A 83 -28.10 -11.57 -22.35
CA THR A 83 -28.23 -10.36 -23.18
C THR A 83 -27.87 -9.10 -22.39
N ALA A 84 -28.34 -8.97 -21.15
CA ALA A 84 -27.98 -7.86 -20.28
C ALA A 84 -26.47 -7.84 -20.02
N ALA A 85 -25.90 -8.97 -19.57
CA ALA A 85 -24.47 -9.10 -19.32
C ALA A 85 -23.63 -8.76 -20.55
N GLU A 86 -23.97 -9.28 -21.73
CA GLU A 86 -23.29 -8.91 -22.98
C GLU A 86 -23.34 -7.39 -23.22
N LYS A 87 -24.52 -6.77 -23.10
CA LYS A 87 -24.69 -5.32 -23.28
C LYS A 87 -23.81 -4.52 -22.32
N GLY A 88 -23.84 -4.86 -21.04
CA GLY A 88 -23.04 -4.19 -20.01
C GLY A 88 -21.53 -4.37 -20.20
N LEU A 89 -21.09 -5.59 -20.52
CA LEU A 89 -19.69 -5.88 -20.77
C LEU A 89 -19.19 -5.22 -22.06
N ARG A 90 -19.96 -5.22 -23.16
CA ARG A 90 -19.58 -4.49 -24.38
C ARG A 90 -19.45 -2.99 -24.14
N HIS A 91 -20.41 -2.39 -23.42
CA HIS A 91 -20.32 -0.99 -23.05
C HIS A 91 -19.03 -0.71 -22.28
N LEU A 92 -18.72 -1.54 -21.28
CA LEU A 92 -17.50 -1.41 -20.49
C LEU A 92 -16.22 -1.64 -21.33
N TYR A 93 -16.26 -2.56 -22.30
CA TYR A 93 -15.18 -2.81 -23.26
C TYR A 93 -14.92 -1.63 -24.18
N ASP A 94 -15.97 -1.00 -24.71
CA ASP A 94 -15.85 0.10 -25.67
C ASP A 94 -15.55 1.43 -24.98
N LYS A 95 -16.24 1.70 -23.86
CA LYS A 95 -16.25 3.01 -23.21
C LYS A 95 -15.38 3.09 -21.96
N GLY A 96 -15.18 2.00 -21.24
CA GLY A 96 -14.40 1.98 -20.01
C GLY A 96 -12.89 2.19 -20.21
N SER A 97 -12.20 2.36 -19.08
CA SER A 97 -10.73 2.34 -19.00
C SER A 97 -10.14 1.05 -19.58
N ASP A 98 -8.84 1.05 -19.89
CA ASP A 98 -8.18 -0.15 -20.45
C ASP A 98 -8.27 -1.37 -19.50
N LYS A 99 -8.23 -1.13 -18.19
CA LYS A 99 -8.48 -2.15 -17.16
C LYS A 99 -9.91 -2.69 -17.27
N SER A 100 -10.89 -1.80 -17.30
CA SER A 100 -12.30 -2.15 -17.43
C SER A 100 -12.57 -2.93 -18.71
N ALA A 101 -11.94 -2.56 -19.82
CA ALA A 101 -12.05 -3.27 -21.09
C ALA A 101 -11.42 -4.67 -21.04
N LYS A 102 -10.28 -4.84 -20.37
CA LYS A 102 -9.67 -6.16 -20.17
C LYS A 102 -10.58 -7.08 -19.35
N THR A 103 -11.14 -6.59 -18.24
CA THR A 103 -12.11 -7.35 -17.42
C THR A 103 -13.37 -7.67 -18.20
N ALA A 104 -13.94 -6.70 -18.90
CA ALA A 104 -15.11 -6.89 -19.74
C ALA A 104 -14.91 -7.96 -20.81
N ARG A 105 -13.73 -7.98 -21.43
CA ARG A 105 -13.38 -8.99 -22.43
C ARG A 105 -13.35 -10.40 -21.85
N LEU A 106 -12.83 -10.59 -20.63
CA LEU A 106 -12.88 -11.90 -19.95
C LEU A 106 -14.32 -12.35 -19.70
N GLY A 107 -15.19 -11.43 -19.27
CA GLY A 107 -16.62 -11.71 -19.13
C GLY A 107 -17.28 -12.09 -20.46
N LEU A 108 -16.98 -11.37 -21.54
CA LEU A 108 -17.50 -11.66 -22.89
C LEU A 108 -17.01 -13.02 -23.41
N GLN A 109 -15.74 -13.37 -23.15
CA GLN A 109 -15.20 -14.67 -23.52
C GLN A 109 -15.95 -15.82 -22.83
N ARG A 110 -16.36 -15.65 -21.56
CA ARG A 110 -17.22 -16.64 -20.87
C ARG A 110 -18.58 -16.80 -21.57
N LEU A 111 -19.13 -15.72 -22.13
CA LEU A 111 -20.35 -15.76 -22.95
C LEU A 111 -20.12 -16.32 -24.36
N GLY A 112 -18.91 -16.80 -24.70
CA GLY A 112 -18.56 -17.30 -26.02
C GLY A 112 -18.22 -16.20 -27.03
N ILE A 113 -18.09 -14.94 -26.58
CA ILE A 113 -17.83 -13.78 -27.43
C ILE A 113 -16.34 -13.42 -27.33
N ASN A 114 -15.58 -13.76 -28.38
CA ASN A 114 -14.17 -13.43 -28.47
C ASN A 114 -13.99 -12.07 -29.14
N LEU A 115 -13.56 -11.06 -28.37
CA LEU A 115 -13.15 -9.76 -28.91
C LEU A 115 -11.61 -9.69 -29.03
N PRO A 116 -11.09 -8.94 -30.02
CA PRO A 116 -9.65 -8.67 -30.08
C PRO A 116 -9.18 -7.93 -28.82
N PHE A 117 -7.87 -7.85 -28.63
CA PHE A 117 -7.34 -6.90 -27.67
C PHE A 117 -7.63 -5.48 -28.19
N ARG A 118 -8.25 -4.64 -27.34
CA ARG A 118 -8.40 -3.22 -27.64
C ARG A 118 -7.00 -2.61 -27.71
N ALA A 119 -6.69 -1.88 -28.77
CA ALA A 119 -5.51 -1.02 -28.77
C ALA A 119 -5.62 -0.11 -27.53
N ALA A 120 -4.56 -0.07 -26.71
CA ALA A 120 -4.52 0.83 -25.56
C ALA A 120 -4.89 2.23 -26.05
N ARG A 121 -5.84 2.89 -25.36
CA ARG A 121 -6.17 4.26 -25.77
C ARG A 121 -4.88 5.09 -25.69
N PRO A 122 -4.62 5.97 -26.68
CA PRO A 122 -3.46 6.84 -26.59
C PRO A 122 -3.52 7.53 -25.23
N ALA A 123 -2.41 7.51 -24.49
CA ALA A 123 -2.30 7.93 -23.09
C ALA A 123 -2.65 9.42 -22.82
N GLY A 124 -3.31 10.09 -23.76
CA GLY A 124 -3.85 11.45 -23.67
C GLY A 124 -5.25 11.55 -23.08
N GLU A 125 -6.07 10.50 -23.09
CA GLU A 125 -7.21 10.42 -22.17
C GLU A 125 -6.66 10.08 -20.79
N LYS A 126 -6.24 11.12 -20.06
CA LYS A 126 -5.82 11.01 -18.66
C LYS A 126 -6.90 10.18 -17.97
N ALA A 127 -6.57 8.96 -17.54
CA ALA A 127 -7.31 8.29 -16.49
C ALA A 127 -7.61 9.37 -15.46
N THR A 128 -8.89 9.68 -15.26
CA THR A 128 -9.31 10.76 -14.38
C THR A 128 -8.59 10.52 -13.08
N ALA A 129 -7.56 11.34 -12.82
CA ALA A 129 -6.69 11.14 -11.70
C ALA A 129 -7.62 11.05 -10.50
N THR A 130 -7.59 9.93 -9.77
CA THR A 130 -8.39 9.80 -8.56
C THR A 130 -8.15 11.07 -7.78
N PRO A 131 -9.21 11.87 -7.49
CA PRO A 131 -9.02 13.21 -6.97
C PRO A 131 -8.07 13.12 -5.79
N ASP A 132 -6.95 13.85 -5.85
CA ASP A 132 -5.95 13.83 -4.80
C ASP A 132 -6.70 14.13 -3.49
N ARG A 133 -6.65 13.19 -2.54
CA ARG A 133 -7.28 13.42 -1.25
C ARG A 133 -6.65 14.67 -0.65
N ALA A 134 -7.47 15.53 -0.05
CA ALA A 134 -6.97 16.59 0.81
C ALA A 134 -6.01 16.00 1.85
N LYS A 135 -4.78 16.50 1.83
CA LYS A 135 -3.71 16.08 2.73
C LYS A 135 -3.92 16.68 4.12
N TYR A 136 -3.77 15.88 5.16
CA TYR A 136 -3.75 16.36 6.53
C TYR A 136 -2.46 17.14 6.81
N ASP A 137 -2.59 18.46 6.87
CA ASP A 137 -1.47 19.37 7.15
C ASP A 137 -1.93 20.54 8.04
N PRO A 138 -2.31 20.25 9.31
CA PRO A 138 -2.75 21.30 10.21
C PRO A 138 -1.57 22.21 10.61
N PRO A 139 -1.84 23.45 11.04
CA PRO A 139 -0.80 24.38 11.44
C PRO A 139 -0.02 23.88 12.66
N GLU A 140 1.21 24.35 12.79
CA GLU A 140 2.02 24.04 13.97
C GLU A 140 1.46 24.69 15.23
N ALA A 141 1.36 23.90 16.31
CA ALA A 141 0.88 24.38 17.59
C ALA A 141 1.93 25.23 18.31
N LYS A 142 1.46 26.18 19.13
CA LYS A 142 2.33 26.98 20.01
C LYS A 142 2.95 26.10 21.10
N ASP A 143 4.09 26.51 21.66
CA ASP A 143 4.79 25.73 22.68
C ASP A 143 3.95 25.44 23.94
N ALA A 144 3.10 26.39 24.33
CA ALA A 144 2.17 26.21 25.45
C ALA A 144 1.17 25.08 25.15
N ASP A 145 0.62 25.03 23.93
CA ASP A 145 -0.32 24.00 23.50
C ASP A 145 0.38 22.65 23.30
N LYS A 146 1.61 22.63 22.79
CA LYS A 146 2.44 21.41 22.73
C LYS A 146 2.64 20.78 24.12
N LYS A 147 2.98 21.60 25.13
CA LYS A 147 3.13 21.14 26.52
C LYS A 147 1.81 20.64 27.11
N ALA A 148 0.70 21.34 26.85
CA ALA A 148 -0.62 20.91 27.29
C ALA A 148 -1.04 19.57 26.64
N ALA A 149 -0.80 19.43 25.34
CA ALA A 149 -1.04 18.20 24.59
C ALA A 149 -0.20 17.02 25.13
N GLU A 150 1.06 17.25 25.49
CA GLU A 150 1.93 16.21 26.06
C GLU A 150 1.43 15.71 27.44
N LYS A 151 0.81 16.59 28.25
CA LYS A 151 0.17 16.16 29.51
C LYS A 151 -1.03 15.24 29.22
N LEU A 152 -1.91 15.67 28.31
CA LEU A 152 -3.07 14.89 27.89
C LEU A 152 -2.66 13.56 27.23
N TYR A 153 -1.57 13.55 26.46
CA TYR A 153 -0.99 12.34 25.89
C TYR A 153 -0.63 11.31 26.97
N LYS A 154 0.08 11.73 28.02
CA LYS A 154 0.46 10.84 29.13
C LYS A 154 -0.75 10.28 29.86
N ASP A 155 -1.76 11.12 30.11
CA ASP A 155 -3.00 10.71 30.77
C ASP A 155 -3.80 9.71 29.91
N GLY A 156 -3.94 10.01 28.60
CA GLY A 156 -4.60 9.13 27.63
C GLY A 156 -3.89 7.79 27.51
N LEU A 157 -2.55 7.79 27.40
CA LEU A 157 -1.74 6.57 27.33
C LEU A 157 -1.89 5.71 28.59
N ALA A 158 -1.96 6.33 29.78
CA ALA A 158 -2.18 5.62 31.03
C ALA A 158 -3.55 4.90 31.06
N LEU A 159 -4.57 5.46 30.41
CA LEU A 159 -5.88 4.83 30.24
C LEU A 159 -5.85 3.69 29.21
N LEU A 160 -5.20 3.88 28.05
CA LEU A 160 -5.06 2.83 27.04
C LEU A 160 -4.32 1.61 27.61
N LYS A 161 -3.26 1.79 28.39
CA LYS A 161 -2.54 0.70 29.07
C LYS A 161 -3.41 -0.11 30.03
N LYS A 162 -4.47 0.51 30.57
CA LYS A 162 -5.47 -0.15 31.43
C LYS A 162 -6.63 -0.74 30.62
N LYS A 163 -6.51 -0.79 29.28
CA LYS A 163 -7.53 -1.19 28.31
C LYS A 163 -8.83 -0.37 28.41
N LYS A 164 -8.74 0.84 28.97
CA LYS A 164 -9.85 1.82 29.00
C LYS A 164 -9.84 2.60 27.69
N TRP A 165 -10.12 1.89 26.60
CA TRP A 165 -9.91 2.37 25.23
C TRP A 165 -10.71 3.64 24.94
N LYS A 166 -11.99 3.65 25.33
CA LYS A 166 -12.90 4.77 25.06
C LYS A 166 -12.47 6.03 25.81
N GLU A 167 -12.14 5.90 27.10
CA GLU A 167 -11.69 7.03 27.92
C GLU A 167 -10.32 7.53 27.45
N GLY A 168 -9.40 6.62 27.12
CA GLY A 168 -8.08 6.98 26.60
C GLY A 168 -8.17 7.75 25.29
N VAL A 169 -8.95 7.26 24.32
CA VAL A 169 -9.20 7.98 23.06
C VAL A 169 -9.80 9.35 23.33
N ALA A 170 -10.80 9.47 24.21
CA ALA A 170 -11.42 10.76 24.53
C ALA A 170 -10.42 11.78 25.12
N ILE A 171 -9.47 11.34 25.95
CA ILE A 171 -8.40 12.22 26.47
C ILE A 171 -7.40 12.58 25.37
N LEU A 172 -7.03 11.63 24.53
CA LEU A 172 -6.13 11.86 23.41
C LEU A 172 -6.73 12.83 22.37
N THR A 173 -8.04 12.77 22.10
CA THR A 173 -8.74 13.73 21.24
C THR A 173 -8.55 15.16 21.73
N LYS A 174 -8.72 15.41 23.04
CA LYS A 174 -8.46 16.73 23.65
C LYS A 174 -7.00 17.15 23.49
N GLY A 175 -6.07 16.19 23.52
CA GLY A 175 -4.66 16.45 23.27
C GLY A 175 -4.40 16.83 21.80
N LEU A 176 -5.07 16.17 20.86
CA LEU A 176 -4.95 16.45 19.43
C LEU A 176 -5.54 17.82 19.07
N GLU A 177 -6.62 18.25 19.73
CA GLU A 177 -7.18 19.61 19.58
C GLU A 177 -6.15 20.70 19.95
N LYS A 178 -5.23 20.41 20.89
CA LYS A 178 -4.16 21.32 21.30
C LYS A 178 -2.95 21.24 20.37
N ASN A 179 -2.56 20.04 19.97
CA ASN A 179 -1.47 19.83 19.01
C ASN A 179 -1.90 18.86 17.91
N PRO A 180 -2.53 19.37 16.84
CA PRO A 180 -3.01 18.53 15.74
C PRO A 180 -1.90 17.74 15.02
N ARG A 181 -0.65 18.24 15.09
CA ARG A 181 0.52 17.58 14.50
C ARG A 181 1.17 16.55 15.43
N SER A 182 0.55 16.22 16.56
CA SER A 182 1.15 15.28 17.52
C SER A 182 1.09 13.84 17.02
N GLU A 183 2.18 13.40 16.39
CA GLU A 183 2.34 12.04 15.85
C GLU A 183 2.14 10.95 16.91
N LYS A 184 2.59 11.21 18.15
CA LYS A 184 2.36 10.30 19.30
C LYS A 184 0.87 10.14 19.61
N ILE A 185 0.11 11.24 19.58
CA ILE A 185 -1.32 11.22 19.88
C ILE A 185 -2.06 10.50 18.75
N LEU A 186 -1.80 10.85 17.48
CA LEU A 186 -2.40 10.19 16.31
C LEU A 186 -2.18 8.67 16.35
N TYR A 187 -0.95 8.22 16.59
CA TYR A 187 -0.65 6.78 16.70
C TYR A 187 -1.44 6.11 17.82
N ASN A 188 -1.41 6.66 19.03
CA ASN A 188 -2.07 6.04 20.18
C ASN A 188 -3.60 6.13 20.10
N MET A 189 -4.16 7.16 19.45
CA MET A 189 -5.59 7.22 19.12
C MET A 189 -5.96 6.06 18.19
N ALA A 190 -5.18 5.84 17.12
CA ALA A 190 -5.39 4.70 16.24
C ALA A 190 -5.31 3.36 16.99
N CYS A 191 -4.36 3.18 17.93
CA CYS A 191 -4.32 1.98 18.79
C CYS A 191 -5.61 1.81 19.60
N GLY A 192 -6.09 2.88 20.25
CA GLY A 192 -7.32 2.84 21.03
C GLY A 192 -8.56 2.52 20.18
N GLU A 193 -8.69 3.17 19.03
CA GLU A 193 -9.80 2.98 18.09
C GLU A 193 -9.80 1.59 17.43
N ALA A 194 -8.62 1.01 17.17
CA ALA A 194 -8.51 -0.37 16.71
C ALA A 194 -9.15 -1.38 17.69
N ASN A 195 -9.15 -1.06 19.00
CA ASN A 195 -9.68 -1.92 20.06
C ASN A 195 -11.12 -1.58 20.49
N LEU A 196 -11.73 -0.52 19.96
CA LEU A 196 -13.14 -0.22 20.21
C LEU A 196 -14.05 -1.11 19.33
N PRO A 197 -15.22 -1.55 19.82
CA PRO A 197 -16.19 -2.24 18.98
C PRO A 197 -16.76 -1.29 17.92
N GLY A 198 -17.11 -1.82 16.75
CA GLY A 198 -17.75 -1.07 15.66
C GLY A 198 -16.80 -0.61 14.56
N ASP A 199 -17.10 0.56 13.99
CA ASP A 199 -16.41 1.12 12.81
C ASP A 199 -14.92 1.38 13.09
N LYS A 200 -14.06 0.86 12.20
CA LYS A 200 -12.60 1.01 12.25
C LYS A 200 -12.08 2.19 11.44
N LYS A 201 -12.95 2.88 10.70
CA LYS A 201 -12.61 4.07 9.92
C LYS A 201 -11.88 5.16 10.72
N PRO A 202 -12.22 5.46 12.00
CA PRO A 202 -11.44 6.41 12.80
C PRO A 202 -9.97 5.99 12.93
N CYS A 203 -9.70 4.70 13.20
CA CYS A 203 -8.34 4.16 13.32
C CYS A 203 -7.55 4.40 12.04
N TRP A 204 -8.13 4.05 10.89
CA TRP A 204 -7.48 4.24 9.59
C TRP A 204 -7.26 5.73 9.28
N THR A 205 -8.20 6.59 9.68
CA THR A 205 -8.09 8.04 9.50
C THR A 205 -6.90 8.60 10.28
N ASN A 206 -6.70 8.17 11.52
CA ASN A 206 -5.56 8.61 12.33
C ASN A 206 -4.21 8.09 11.80
N LEU A 207 -4.14 6.83 11.32
CA LEU A 207 -2.96 6.32 10.62
C LEU A 207 -2.69 7.07 9.32
N GLN A 208 -3.74 7.47 8.63
CA GLN A 208 -3.62 8.24 7.40
C GLN A 208 -3.13 9.67 7.66
N HIS A 209 -3.62 10.33 8.72
CA HIS A 209 -3.09 11.62 9.16
C HIS A 209 -1.59 11.50 9.51
N LEU A 210 -1.19 10.41 10.15
CA LEU A 210 0.21 10.14 10.46
C LEU A 210 1.06 9.99 9.19
N SER A 211 0.57 9.22 8.21
CA SER A 211 1.18 9.10 6.87
C SER A 211 1.33 10.46 6.18
N ASP A 212 0.30 11.32 6.25
CA ASP A 212 0.31 12.63 5.62
C ASP A 212 1.36 13.57 6.21
N LEU A 213 1.59 13.53 7.54
CA LEU A 213 2.64 14.34 8.15
C LEU A 213 4.01 14.05 7.54
N GLY A 214 4.25 12.81 7.11
CA GLY A 214 5.37 12.44 6.25
C GLY A 214 6.76 12.63 6.87
N SER A 215 6.85 12.77 8.20
CA SER A 215 8.12 12.80 8.91
C SER A 215 8.70 11.38 9.05
N ASP A 216 10.00 11.29 9.32
CA ASP A 216 10.64 10.00 9.60
C ASP A 216 10.07 9.35 10.87
N TYR A 217 9.70 10.15 11.88
CA TYR A 217 9.11 9.62 13.12
C TYR A 217 7.69 9.07 12.89
N ALA A 218 6.88 9.73 12.05
CA ALA A 218 5.59 9.19 11.62
C ALA A 218 5.76 7.86 10.86
N ALA A 219 6.75 7.78 9.97
CA ALA A 219 7.03 6.55 9.24
C ALA A 219 7.47 5.41 10.17
N GLU A 220 8.31 5.69 11.17
CA GLU A 220 8.69 4.72 12.21
C GLU A 220 7.49 4.20 13.00
N LEU A 221 6.55 5.08 13.34
CA LEU A 221 5.30 4.69 14.00
C LEU A 221 4.42 3.82 13.09
N LEU A 222 4.31 4.12 11.80
CA LEU A 222 3.60 3.27 10.83
C LEU A 222 4.25 1.89 10.66
N ILE A 223 5.59 1.84 10.68
CA ILE A 223 6.34 0.57 10.67
C ILE A 223 6.07 -0.21 11.96
N LYS A 224 6.12 0.45 13.11
CA LYS A 224 5.82 -0.15 14.42
C LYS A 224 4.42 -0.77 14.46
N ALA A 225 3.42 -0.10 13.87
CA ALA A 225 2.03 -0.58 13.84
C ALA A 225 1.90 -2.00 13.24
N ARG A 226 2.81 -2.40 12.33
CA ARG A 226 2.79 -3.71 11.65
C ARG A 226 2.92 -4.89 12.63
N THR A 227 3.60 -4.68 13.75
CA THR A 227 3.88 -5.71 14.76
C THR A 227 3.26 -5.39 16.11
N ASP A 228 2.69 -4.20 16.30
CA ASP A 228 2.05 -3.82 17.56
C ASP A 228 0.80 -4.68 17.81
N ALA A 229 0.71 -5.23 19.02
CA ALA A 229 -0.36 -6.14 19.43
C ALA A 229 -1.72 -5.41 19.49
N ASP A 230 -1.71 -4.10 19.75
CA ASP A 230 -2.95 -3.30 19.80
C ASP A 230 -3.65 -3.25 18.43
N TYR A 231 -2.97 -3.54 17.32
CA TYR A 231 -3.57 -3.61 15.99
C TYR A 231 -3.92 -5.03 15.52
N GLU A 232 -3.70 -6.08 16.32
CA GLU A 232 -3.87 -7.47 15.88
C GLU A 232 -5.27 -7.73 15.28
N GLY A 233 -6.32 -7.18 15.88
CA GLY A 233 -7.70 -7.35 15.42
C GLY A 233 -8.06 -6.65 14.10
N VAL A 234 -7.28 -5.66 13.65
CA VAL A 234 -7.52 -4.91 12.41
C VAL A 234 -6.41 -5.14 11.36
N ARG A 235 -5.38 -5.91 11.71
CA ARG A 235 -4.15 -6.05 10.91
C ARG A 235 -4.40 -6.62 9.52
N GLU A 236 -5.40 -7.49 9.39
CA GLU A 236 -5.73 -8.14 8.13
C GLU A 236 -6.62 -7.28 7.21
N GLU A 237 -7.15 -6.15 7.70
CA GLU A 237 -7.97 -5.23 6.93
C GLU A 237 -7.15 -4.52 5.84
N ALA A 238 -7.75 -4.36 4.65
CA ALA A 238 -7.07 -3.79 3.49
C ALA A 238 -6.60 -2.35 3.72
N ASP A 239 -7.40 -1.53 4.42
CA ASP A 239 -7.05 -0.14 4.73
C ASP A 239 -5.88 -0.07 5.71
N PHE A 240 -5.86 -0.89 6.75
CA PHE A 240 -4.73 -0.99 7.67
C PHE A 240 -3.44 -1.36 6.93
N LYS A 241 -3.50 -2.39 6.06
CA LYS A 241 -2.37 -2.81 5.20
C LYS A 241 -1.89 -1.68 4.31
N ARG A 242 -2.81 -0.95 3.68
CA ARG A 242 -2.51 0.19 2.80
C ARG A 242 -1.76 1.29 3.56
N MET A 243 -2.22 1.64 4.77
CA MET A 243 -1.64 2.73 5.57
C MET A 243 -0.27 2.39 6.14
N THR A 244 -0.13 1.20 6.71
CA THR A 244 1.09 0.81 7.44
C THR A 244 2.13 0.16 6.53
N GLY A 245 1.72 -0.30 5.34
CA GLY A 245 2.51 -1.21 4.52
C GLY A 245 2.63 -2.61 5.12
N TYR A 246 1.78 -3.00 6.09
CA TYR A 246 1.72 -4.39 6.54
C TYR A 246 1.31 -5.30 5.37
N MET A 247 1.97 -6.45 5.29
CA MET A 247 1.71 -7.47 4.28
C MET A 247 2.23 -8.82 4.76
N ARG A 248 1.59 -9.90 4.33
CA ARG A 248 2.12 -11.26 4.41
C ARG A 248 2.88 -11.57 3.12
N VAL A 249 4.15 -11.95 3.25
CA VAL A 249 5.03 -12.19 2.10
C VAL A 249 5.43 -13.65 2.06
N GLN A 250 5.44 -14.22 0.86
CA GLN A 250 6.13 -15.47 0.55
C GLN A 250 7.26 -15.18 -0.43
N VAL A 251 8.45 -15.73 -0.16
CA VAL A 251 9.57 -15.74 -1.10
C VAL A 251 9.74 -17.16 -1.60
N VAL A 252 9.63 -17.33 -2.92
CA VAL A 252 9.69 -18.62 -3.60
C VAL A 252 10.99 -18.70 -4.37
N ASN A 253 11.88 -19.64 -4.02
CA ASN A 253 13.11 -19.88 -4.77
C ASN A 253 12.80 -20.72 -6.01
N THR A 254 13.04 -20.18 -7.21
CA THR A 254 12.79 -20.93 -8.46
C THR A 254 14.06 -21.49 -9.09
N VAL A 255 15.24 -21.13 -8.60
CA VAL A 255 16.53 -21.47 -9.24
C VAL A 255 17.34 -22.50 -8.44
N GLY A 256 16.71 -23.14 -7.44
CA GLY A 256 17.35 -24.11 -6.55
C GLY A 256 18.47 -23.50 -5.69
N ASP A 257 19.42 -24.34 -5.28
CA ASP A 257 20.54 -23.97 -4.39
C ASP A 257 21.31 -22.72 -4.85
N VAL A 258 21.40 -22.51 -6.16
CA VAL A 258 22.10 -21.37 -6.76
C VAL A 258 21.44 -20.03 -6.41
N GLY A 259 20.13 -20.02 -6.12
CA GLY A 259 19.38 -18.82 -5.73
C GLY A 259 19.30 -18.54 -4.24
N ASP A 260 19.73 -19.46 -3.40
CA ASP A 260 19.65 -19.29 -1.94
C ASP A 260 20.26 -17.99 -1.44
N PRO A 261 21.44 -17.55 -1.93
CA PRO A 261 22.01 -16.25 -1.53
C PRO A 261 21.06 -15.08 -1.83
N GLY A 262 20.36 -15.10 -2.97
CA GLY A 262 19.40 -14.07 -3.35
C GLY A 262 18.15 -14.10 -2.48
N VAL A 263 17.62 -15.28 -2.18
CA VAL A 263 16.50 -15.44 -1.26
C VAL A 263 16.86 -14.93 0.13
N GLU A 264 18.04 -15.29 0.66
CA GLU A 264 18.50 -14.81 1.97
C GLU A 264 18.68 -13.28 2.00
N ASN A 265 19.17 -12.68 0.91
CA ASN A 265 19.25 -11.22 0.78
C ASN A 265 17.86 -10.57 0.82
N ILE A 266 16.85 -11.17 0.16
CA ILE A 266 15.46 -10.69 0.21
C ILE A 266 14.90 -10.82 1.62
N LEU A 267 15.12 -11.95 2.31
CA LEU A 267 14.65 -12.14 3.69
C LEU A 267 15.25 -11.10 4.64
N LYS A 268 16.56 -10.84 4.54
CA LYS A 268 17.26 -9.79 5.30
C LYS A 268 16.71 -8.39 4.97
N LEU A 269 16.39 -8.12 3.71
CA LEU A 269 15.79 -6.86 3.29
C LEU A 269 14.47 -6.61 4.03
N PHE A 270 13.58 -7.60 4.08
CA PHE A 270 12.29 -7.48 4.78
C PHE A 270 12.45 -7.26 6.28
N ASP A 271 13.39 -7.97 6.92
CA ASP A 271 13.72 -7.78 8.33
C ASP A 271 14.17 -6.35 8.61
N LYS A 272 15.15 -5.84 7.84
CA LYS A 272 15.66 -4.47 8.00
C LYS A 272 14.63 -3.38 7.67
N LEU A 273 13.62 -3.69 6.84
CA LEU A 273 12.49 -2.82 6.53
C LEU A 273 11.34 -2.91 7.55
N GLY A 274 11.51 -3.67 8.64
CA GLY A 274 10.52 -3.79 9.71
C GLY A 274 9.24 -4.51 9.28
N HIS A 275 9.36 -5.51 8.42
CA HIS A 275 8.27 -6.42 8.10
C HIS A 275 8.38 -7.71 8.91
N ARG A 276 7.26 -8.44 9.03
CA ARG A 276 7.30 -9.81 9.50
C ARG A 276 8.17 -10.65 8.56
N LYS A 277 8.97 -11.55 9.12
CA LYS A 277 9.80 -12.48 8.33
C LYS A 277 8.93 -13.18 7.26
N PRO A 278 9.28 -13.06 5.96
CA PRO A 278 8.56 -13.75 4.90
C PRO A 278 8.63 -15.27 5.06
N ASP A 279 7.60 -15.97 4.58
CA ASP A 279 7.65 -17.42 4.45
C ASP A 279 8.56 -17.78 3.27
N LYS A 280 9.56 -18.65 3.48
CA LYS A 280 10.41 -19.20 2.42
C LYS A 280 9.77 -20.49 1.88
N LYS A 281 9.80 -20.67 0.56
CA LYS A 281 9.40 -21.92 -0.10
C LYS A 281 10.33 -22.18 -1.28
N ASP A 282 10.71 -23.44 -1.49
CA ASP A 282 11.39 -23.86 -2.71
C ASP A 282 10.35 -24.33 -3.75
N ASP A 283 10.61 -24.04 -5.01
CA ASP A 283 9.76 -24.43 -6.14
C ASP A 283 10.57 -25.34 -7.06
N GLU A 284 10.07 -26.56 -7.25
CA GLU A 284 10.70 -27.58 -8.10
C GLU A 284 10.40 -27.38 -9.60
N SER A 285 9.64 -26.33 -9.95
CA SER A 285 9.39 -25.98 -11.35
C SER A 285 10.64 -25.44 -12.06
N ALA A 286 10.53 -25.25 -13.38
CA ALA A 286 11.64 -24.79 -14.21
C ALA A 286 12.17 -23.42 -13.73
N PRO A 287 13.51 -23.23 -13.67
CA PRO A 287 14.12 -21.98 -13.27
C PRO A 287 13.60 -20.77 -14.03
N GLN A 288 13.23 -19.71 -13.29
CA GLN A 288 12.84 -18.46 -13.92
C GLN A 288 14.07 -17.58 -14.18
N PRO A 289 14.18 -16.97 -15.37
CA PRO A 289 15.34 -16.14 -15.71
C PRO A 289 15.31 -14.76 -15.03
N ALA A 290 14.16 -14.36 -14.46
CA ALA A 290 13.97 -13.07 -13.82
C ALA A 290 12.97 -13.18 -12.66
N PRO A 291 13.02 -12.26 -11.68
CA PRO A 291 12.07 -12.26 -10.57
C PRO A 291 10.65 -11.93 -11.04
N THR A 292 9.65 -12.53 -10.39
CA THR A 292 8.25 -12.16 -10.55
C THR A 292 7.65 -11.81 -9.19
N ILE A 293 7.04 -10.64 -9.07
CA ILE A 293 6.31 -10.23 -7.87
C ILE A 293 4.82 -10.28 -8.16
N GLN A 294 4.15 -11.21 -7.50
CA GLN A 294 2.70 -11.29 -7.49
C GLN A 294 2.16 -10.51 -6.28
N PHE A 295 1.11 -9.69 -6.41
CA PHE A 295 0.63 -8.86 -5.29
C PHE A 295 -0.87 -8.56 -5.29
N LYS A 296 -1.43 -8.34 -4.10
CA LYS A 296 -2.78 -7.80 -3.91
C LYS A 296 -2.81 -6.28 -4.03
N ALA A 297 -4.00 -5.73 -4.29
CA ALA A 297 -4.18 -4.30 -4.57
C ALA A 297 -3.64 -3.38 -3.47
N HIS A 298 -3.86 -3.69 -2.19
CA HIS A 298 -3.37 -2.89 -1.06
C HIS A 298 -1.83 -2.91 -0.91
N ALA A 299 -1.15 -3.92 -1.47
CA ALA A 299 0.31 -4.04 -1.37
C ALA A 299 1.07 -3.23 -2.44
N LYS A 300 0.38 -2.63 -3.43
CA LYS A 300 0.99 -1.94 -4.57
C LYS A 300 2.07 -0.92 -4.19
N ALA A 301 1.83 -0.07 -3.20
CA ALA A 301 2.83 0.94 -2.78
C ALA A 301 4.15 0.27 -2.34
N GLN A 302 4.06 -0.86 -1.64
CA GLN A 302 5.22 -1.59 -1.17
C GLN A 302 5.87 -2.43 -2.26
N VAL A 303 5.09 -2.97 -3.20
CA VAL A 303 5.62 -3.62 -4.41
C VAL A 303 6.55 -2.66 -5.15
N ALA A 304 6.17 -1.38 -5.29
CA ALA A 304 7.02 -0.39 -5.93
C ALA A 304 8.39 -0.27 -5.26
N VAL A 305 8.41 -0.29 -3.91
CA VAL A 305 9.63 -0.19 -3.11
C VAL A 305 10.46 -1.46 -3.26
N ILE A 306 9.86 -2.63 -3.03
CA ILE A 306 10.57 -3.92 -3.09
C ILE A 306 11.12 -4.17 -4.49
N ALA A 307 10.34 -3.94 -5.53
CA ALA A 307 10.76 -4.20 -6.90
C ALA A 307 11.90 -3.26 -7.35
N GLU A 308 11.92 -2.01 -6.86
CA GLU A 308 13.04 -1.09 -7.06
C GLU A 308 14.30 -1.57 -6.30
N LEU A 309 14.14 -2.23 -5.16
CA LEU A 309 15.25 -2.73 -4.32
C LEU A 309 15.82 -4.07 -4.78
N LEU A 310 15.01 -4.94 -5.39
CA LEU A 310 15.51 -6.14 -6.06
C LEU A 310 16.54 -5.79 -7.16
N ASN A 311 16.50 -4.54 -7.65
CA ASN A 311 17.44 -4.00 -8.64
C ASN A 311 17.56 -4.85 -9.91
N ASP A 312 16.51 -5.59 -10.25
CA ASP A 312 16.47 -6.43 -11.42
C ASP A 312 15.58 -5.79 -12.50
N GLN A 313 16.20 -5.48 -13.63
CA GLN A 313 15.53 -4.79 -14.73
C GLN A 313 14.51 -5.66 -15.45
N GLU A 314 14.42 -6.96 -15.20
CA GLU A 314 13.46 -7.86 -15.83
C GLU A 314 12.36 -8.30 -14.85
N THR A 315 12.32 -7.70 -13.65
CA THR A 315 11.30 -7.99 -12.63
C THR A 315 9.89 -7.79 -13.20
N LYS A 316 9.10 -8.86 -13.19
CA LYS A 316 7.70 -8.86 -13.62
C LYS A 316 6.78 -8.53 -12.45
N LEU A 317 5.73 -7.77 -12.72
CA LEU A 317 4.73 -7.35 -11.73
C LEU A 317 3.35 -7.87 -12.10
N ASP A 318 2.85 -8.83 -11.34
CA ASP A 318 1.58 -9.52 -11.62
C ASP A 318 0.56 -9.31 -10.49
N PRO A 319 -0.65 -8.81 -10.77
CA PRO A 319 -1.71 -8.80 -9.76
C PRO A 319 -2.13 -10.23 -9.38
N ILE A 320 -2.24 -10.52 -8.08
CA ILE A 320 -2.90 -11.73 -7.57
C ILE A 320 -4.41 -11.56 -7.74
N GLN A 321 -5.07 -12.51 -8.38
CA GLN A 321 -6.54 -12.55 -8.38
C GLN A 321 -7.03 -12.92 -6.97
N MET A 322 -8.01 -12.16 -6.46
CA MET A 322 -8.48 -12.31 -5.07
C MET A 322 -9.11 -13.69 -4.89
N GLY A 323 -8.43 -14.58 -4.13
CA GLY A 323 -8.88 -15.94 -3.83
C GLY A 323 -7.74 -16.95 -3.74
N ASP A 324 -6.67 -16.74 -4.51
CA ASP A 324 -5.68 -17.80 -4.76
C ASP A 324 -4.57 -17.93 -3.71
N SER A 325 -4.45 -16.94 -2.81
CA SER A 325 -3.34 -16.89 -1.87
C SER A 325 -3.66 -16.20 -0.56
N LYS A 326 -3.23 -16.81 0.55
CA LYS A 326 -3.18 -16.16 1.86
C LYS A 326 -2.15 -15.03 1.89
N TYR A 327 -1.18 -15.01 0.99
CA TYR A 327 -0.15 -13.96 0.94
C TYR A 327 -0.68 -12.70 0.26
N ASP A 328 -0.18 -11.55 0.70
CA ASP A 328 -0.45 -10.25 0.09
C ASP A 328 0.57 -9.94 -1.01
N MET A 329 1.75 -10.56 -0.92
CA MET A 329 2.83 -10.51 -1.91
C MET A 329 3.51 -11.88 -2.00
N VAL A 330 3.77 -12.35 -3.21
CA VAL A 330 4.58 -13.54 -3.49
C VAL A 330 5.73 -13.13 -4.41
N ILE A 331 6.96 -13.27 -3.95
CA ILE A 331 8.17 -12.97 -4.72
C ILE A 331 8.73 -14.30 -5.21
N ARG A 332 8.57 -14.58 -6.50
CA ARG A 332 9.24 -15.71 -7.16
C ARG A 332 10.62 -15.23 -7.59
N TRP A 333 11.63 -15.63 -6.84
CA TRP A 333 13.01 -15.26 -7.11
C TRP A 333 13.54 -16.08 -8.28
N GLY A 334 13.92 -15.38 -9.34
CA GLY A 334 14.52 -15.94 -10.54
C GLY A 334 15.70 -15.06 -10.97
N THR A 335 16.70 -15.66 -11.57
CA THR A 335 17.88 -14.97 -12.10
C THR A 335 18.44 -15.77 -13.26
N LYS A 336 19.05 -15.08 -14.22
CA LYS A 336 19.88 -15.73 -15.22
C LYS A 336 21.06 -16.40 -14.53
N ILE A 337 21.43 -17.57 -15.05
CA ILE A 337 22.57 -18.35 -14.63
C ILE A 337 23.59 -18.29 -15.77
N ASP A 338 24.84 -17.96 -15.46
CA ASP A 338 25.92 -17.92 -16.43
C ASP A 338 26.35 -19.35 -16.85
N GLU A 339 27.25 -19.45 -17.84
CA GLU A 339 27.79 -20.73 -18.33
C GLU A 339 28.53 -21.53 -17.23
N LYS A 340 28.89 -20.89 -16.11
CA LYS A 340 29.57 -21.51 -14.97
C LYS A 340 28.61 -21.93 -13.86
N GLY A 341 27.29 -21.83 -14.10
CA GLY A 341 26.28 -22.17 -13.11
C GLY A 341 26.11 -21.13 -12.01
N LYS A 342 26.64 -19.90 -12.18
CA LYS A 342 26.54 -18.83 -11.18
C LYS A 342 25.40 -17.88 -11.51
N PRO A 343 24.70 -17.33 -10.49
CA PRO A 343 23.64 -16.36 -10.72
C PRO A 343 24.27 -15.03 -11.15
N ILE A 344 23.71 -14.42 -12.20
CA ILE A 344 24.14 -13.09 -12.67
C ILE A 344 23.71 -11.99 -11.69
N ASN A 345 22.59 -12.18 -10.99
CA ASN A 345 22.08 -11.29 -9.96
C ASN A 345 21.94 -12.04 -8.63
N LEU A 346 22.54 -11.53 -7.56
CA LEU A 346 22.46 -12.08 -6.20
C LEU A 346 21.33 -11.45 -5.37
N GLY A 347 20.42 -10.73 -6.01
CA GLY A 347 19.32 -10.03 -5.34
C GLY A 347 19.74 -8.69 -4.76
N PRO A 348 18.92 -8.14 -3.84
CA PRO A 348 19.13 -6.79 -3.32
C PRO A 348 20.46 -6.70 -2.56
N ASP A 349 21.16 -5.57 -2.73
CA ASP A 349 22.27 -5.24 -1.85
C ASP A 349 21.73 -4.96 -0.44
N THR A 350 22.22 -5.72 0.54
CA THR A 350 21.82 -5.60 1.94
C THR A 350 22.83 -4.83 2.78
N ALA A 351 23.85 -4.22 2.16
CA ALA A 351 24.75 -3.29 2.81
C ALA A 351 23.98 -2.12 3.44
N ASP A 352 24.49 -1.61 4.56
CA ASP A 352 23.76 -0.63 5.39
C ASP A 352 23.45 0.68 4.66
N GLU A 353 24.31 1.10 3.72
CA GLU A 353 24.06 2.28 2.88
C GLU A 353 22.88 2.07 1.93
N ALA A 354 22.83 0.92 1.24
CA ALA A 354 21.70 0.54 0.39
C ALA A 354 20.40 0.47 1.21
N MET A 355 20.49 0.01 2.45
CA MET A 355 19.37 -0.10 3.38
C MET A 355 18.85 1.25 3.90
N ALA A 356 19.74 2.23 4.11
CA ALA A 356 19.32 3.60 4.41
C ALA A 356 18.53 4.20 3.24
N GLY A 357 19.00 3.98 2.01
CA GLY A 357 18.26 4.33 0.79
C GLY A 357 16.91 3.63 0.70
N ALA A 358 16.86 2.33 1.01
CA ALA A 358 15.63 1.54 1.03
C ALA A 358 14.60 2.07 2.04
N ARG A 359 15.03 2.38 3.27
CA ARG A 359 14.18 2.98 4.30
C ARG A 359 13.63 4.33 3.86
N LYS A 360 14.47 5.19 3.28
CA LYS A 360 14.02 6.48 2.74
C LYS A 360 12.94 6.32 1.66
N LYS A 361 13.10 5.34 0.76
CA LYS A 361 12.10 5.02 -0.28
C LYS A 361 10.82 4.47 0.34
N GLN A 362 10.91 3.60 1.35
CA GLN A 362 9.77 3.09 2.09
C GLN A 362 9.00 4.21 2.81
N ASN A 363 9.70 5.07 3.56
CA ASN A 363 9.09 6.23 4.23
C ASN A 363 8.37 7.13 3.24
N LYS A 364 9.00 7.41 2.08
CA LYS A 364 8.35 8.18 1.02
C LYS A 364 7.11 7.48 0.45
N ALA A 365 7.16 6.17 0.24
CA ALA A 365 6.01 5.41 -0.24
C ALA A 365 4.87 5.37 0.78
N LEU A 366 5.18 5.31 2.08
CA LEU A 366 4.19 5.41 3.16
C LEU A 366 3.59 6.81 3.26
N ALA A 367 4.37 7.87 3.02
CA ALA A 367 3.88 9.24 3.01
C ALA A 367 3.11 9.62 1.73
N GLN A 368 3.34 8.90 0.62
CA GLN A 368 2.76 9.17 -0.70
C GLN A 368 2.33 7.87 -1.40
N PRO A 369 1.38 7.11 -0.82
CA PRO A 369 1.01 5.80 -1.33
C PRO A 369 0.49 5.85 -2.76
N GLU A 370 -0.30 6.87 -3.11
CA GLU A 370 -0.87 7.01 -4.45
C GLU A 370 0.18 7.25 -5.53
N GLN A 371 1.26 7.99 -5.22
CA GLN A 371 2.37 8.16 -6.16
C GLN A 371 3.10 6.82 -6.41
N ALA A 372 3.28 6.02 -5.36
CA ALA A 372 3.89 4.69 -5.47
C ALA A 372 2.98 3.73 -6.26
N ILE A 373 1.68 3.73 -5.98
CA ILE A 373 0.67 2.95 -6.70
C ILE A 373 0.64 3.32 -8.19
N GLY A 374 0.71 4.61 -8.52
CA GLY A 374 0.75 5.09 -9.89
C GLY A 374 1.97 4.59 -10.67
N LYS A 375 3.13 4.37 -10.02
CA LYS A 375 4.30 3.74 -10.66
C LYS A 375 4.00 2.28 -11.04
N VAL A 376 3.39 1.51 -10.13
CA VAL A 376 3.08 0.10 -10.36
C VAL A 376 2.02 -0.05 -11.45
N ASN A 377 0.94 0.74 -11.41
CA ASN A 377 -0.10 0.68 -12.44
C ASN A 377 0.49 0.93 -13.84
N LYS A 378 1.39 1.90 -14.00
CA LYS A 378 2.07 2.16 -15.29
C LYS A 378 2.85 0.95 -15.83
N VAL A 379 3.45 0.15 -14.94
CA VAL A 379 4.17 -1.07 -15.31
C VAL A 379 3.18 -2.18 -15.69
N ILE A 380 2.14 -2.41 -14.89
CA ILE A 380 1.11 -3.44 -15.15
C ILE A 380 0.36 -3.17 -16.46
N ASP A 381 0.00 -1.91 -16.71
CA ASP A 381 -0.88 -1.51 -17.82
C ASP A 381 -0.15 -1.46 -19.17
N THR A 382 1.20 -1.57 -19.19
CA THR A 382 1.98 -1.65 -20.42
C THR A 382 2.61 -3.03 -20.54
N PRO A 383 2.04 -3.96 -21.33
CA PRO A 383 2.64 -5.27 -21.56
C PRO A 383 4.11 -5.12 -21.99
N ASN A 384 5.00 -5.89 -21.36
CA ASN A 384 6.46 -5.87 -21.55
C ASN A 384 7.22 -4.64 -21.01
N ARG A 385 6.58 -3.67 -20.34
CA ARG A 385 7.36 -2.66 -19.61
C ARG A 385 7.97 -3.27 -18.36
N VAL A 386 9.25 -3.01 -18.20
CA VAL A 386 9.99 -3.31 -16.98
C VAL A 386 10.14 -2.07 -16.10
N ILE A 387 10.33 -2.26 -14.80
CA ILE A 387 10.36 -1.17 -13.80
C ILE A 387 11.42 -0.10 -14.12
N SER A 388 12.55 -0.51 -14.68
CA SER A 388 13.66 0.40 -15.01
C SER A 388 13.27 1.46 -16.05
N GLU A 389 12.38 1.14 -17.00
CA GLU A 389 11.88 2.10 -17.99
C GLU A 389 10.92 3.13 -17.37
N ALA A 390 10.08 2.70 -16.42
CA ALA A 390 9.19 3.59 -15.69
C ALA A 390 9.98 4.59 -14.81
N GLY A 391 11.09 4.13 -14.20
CA GLY A 391 12.05 4.99 -13.48
C GLY A 391 12.68 6.04 -14.38
N LYS A 392 13.28 5.63 -15.50
CA LYS A 392 13.96 6.52 -16.46
C LYS A 392 13.03 7.58 -17.07
N MET A 393 11.74 7.27 -17.30
CA MET A 393 10.78 8.27 -17.76
C MET A 393 10.46 9.33 -16.71
N LYS A 394 10.36 8.95 -15.42
CA LYS A 394 10.09 9.91 -14.34
C LYS A 394 11.26 10.88 -14.18
N ASP A 395 12.49 10.38 -14.22
CA ASP A 395 13.68 11.22 -14.09
C ASP A 395 13.83 12.18 -15.28
N ARG A 396 13.42 11.76 -16.48
CA ARG A 396 13.32 12.65 -17.65
C ARG A 396 12.26 13.74 -17.47
N VAL A 397 11.07 13.41 -16.97
CA VAL A 397 9.99 14.40 -16.76
C VAL A 397 10.31 15.37 -15.64
N LEU A 398 10.87 14.89 -14.51
CA LEU A 398 11.33 15.74 -13.41
C LEU A 398 12.50 16.62 -13.85
N GLY A 399 13.47 16.07 -14.59
CA GLY A 399 14.58 16.86 -15.14
C GLY A 399 14.14 17.94 -16.14
N VAL A 400 13.04 17.73 -16.87
CA VAL A 400 12.44 18.77 -17.72
C VAL A 400 11.70 19.82 -16.87
N GLY A 401 11.01 19.40 -15.80
CA GLY A 401 10.37 20.32 -14.84
C GLY A 401 11.36 21.21 -14.10
N ASP A 402 12.48 20.64 -13.63
CA ASP A 402 13.55 21.38 -12.95
C ASP A 402 14.30 22.31 -13.91
N LYS A 403 14.47 21.91 -15.18
CA LYS A 403 14.98 22.81 -16.23
C LYS A 403 14.01 23.95 -16.57
N ALA A 404 12.70 23.67 -16.59
CA ALA A 404 11.68 24.70 -16.79
C ALA A 404 11.60 25.68 -15.61
N LYS A 405 11.77 25.19 -14.38
CA LYS A 405 11.83 26.02 -13.17
C LYS A 405 13.10 26.88 -13.16
N GLY A 406 14.26 26.31 -13.50
CA GLY A 406 15.50 27.06 -13.68
C GLY A 406 15.46 28.09 -14.82
N ALA A 407 14.69 27.83 -15.88
CA ALA A 407 14.44 28.81 -16.94
C ALA A 407 13.51 29.95 -16.47
N ALA A 408 12.45 29.64 -15.71
CA ALA A 408 11.55 30.64 -15.14
C ALA A 408 12.26 31.54 -14.11
N ASP A 409 13.17 30.98 -13.30
CA ASP A 409 13.97 31.76 -12.35
C ASP A 409 14.98 32.66 -13.08
N LYS A 410 15.58 32.21 -14.19
CA LYS A 410 16.42 33.07 -15.06
C LYS A 410 15.64 34.21 -15.73
N VAL A 411 14.38 33.98 -16.10
CA VAL A 411 13.52 35.03 -16.67
C VAL A 411 13.10 36.06 -15.61
N LYS A 412 12.88 35.64 -14.36
CA LYS A 412 12.67 36.57 -13.24
C LYS A 412 13.90 37.41 -12.93
N ASP A 413 15.10 36.82 -13.00
CA ASP A 413 16.36 37.56 -12.81
C ASP A 413 16.57 38.62 -13.91
N LEU A 414 16.20 38.32 -15.16
CA LEU A 414 16.21 39.31 -16.25
C LEU A 414 15.18 40.43 -16.07
N GLY A 415 14.03 40.13 -15.44
CA GLY A 415 13.03 41.15 -15.06
C GLY A 415 13.57 42.17 -14.07
N SER A 416 14.44 41.75 -13.14
CA SER A 416 15.07 42.62 -12.14
C SER A 416 16.12 43.59 -12.74
N ILE A 417 16.65 43.28 -13.92
CA ILE A 417 17.57 44.16 -14.66
C ILE A 417 16.81 45.31 -15.32
N GLY A 418 15.54 45.08 -15.71
CA GLY A 418 14.67 46.11 -16.27
C GLY A 418 14.31 47.23 -15.28
N ASP A 419 14.21 46.91 -13.99
CA ASP A 419 13.91 47.92 -12.95
C ASP A 419 15.14 48.76 -12.58
N LYS A 420 16.35 48.19 -12.62
CA LYS A 420 17.60 48.95 -12.44
C LYS A 420 17.89 49.93 -13.59
N ALA A 421 17.38 49.66 -14.79
CA ALA A 421 17.52 50.56 -15.94
C ALA A 421 16.60 51.80 -15.83
N LYS A 422 15.47 51.70 -15.13
CA LYS A 422 14.55 52.84 -14.92
C LYS A 422 15.09 53.84 -13.90
N ASP A 423 15.88 53.39 -12.93
CA ASP A 423 16.52 54.27 -11.95
C ASP A 423 17.74 55.02 -12.55
N ALA A 424 18.40 54.45 -13.57
CA ALA A 424 19.53 55.09 -14.24
C ALA A 424 19.13 56.24 -15.20
N VAL A 425 17.89 56.25 -15.70
CA VAL A 425 17.39 57.31 -16.61
C VAL A 425 16.95 58.57 -15.83
N LYS A 426 16.72 58.47 -14.51
CA LYS A 426 16.30 59.61 -13.68
C LYS A 426 17.44 60.55 -13.25
N ILE A 427 18.70 60.23 -13.58
CA ILE A 427 19.89 60.98 -13.13
C ILE A 427 20.49 61.90 -14.23
N LYS A 428 19.95 61.92 -15.46
CA LYS A 428 20.42 62.79 -16.55
C LYS A 428 19.45 63.89 -16.98
N GLY A 429 18.69 64.43 -16.04
CA GLY A 429 17.82 65.60 -16.24
C GLY A 429 18.24 66.76 -15.34
N LEU A 430 19.45 67.29 -15.53
CA LEU A 430 19.89 68.64 -15.17
C LEU A 430 20.95 69.09 -16.17
#